data_AF-A0A381IC24-F1
#
_entry.id   AF-A0A381IC24-F1
#
_cell.length_a   1.000
_cell.length_b   1.000
_cell.length_c   1.000
_cell.angle_alpha   90.00
_cell.angle_beta   90.00
_cell.angle_gamma   90.00
#
_symmetry.space_group_name_H-M   'P 1'
#
loop_
_entity.id
_entity.type
_entity.pdbx_description
1 polymer ?
#
loop_
_entity_poly.entity_id
_entity_poly.type
_entity_poly.pdbx_seq_one_letter_code
_entity_poly.pdbx_strand_id
1 'polypeptide(L)'
;MNCKWISKIDERKKCHREADSSGYCIFHKENKSDEEIQLMMDTLHKEEISEFNGFVFENEFNAEEILTYNYKILDFSESIFKQKANFKKYIFKKNIIFNYTEFRDKVLFNGCVFLENCDFNRTIFSKHYINDRIFEKVKFKGPDLVVNKVENFPRMDGIIFSMCTKFVLKNV
;
A
#
# COMPACT_ATOMS: atom_id res chain seq x y z
N MET A 1 19.23 3.15 19.65
CA MET A 1 18.40 1.94 19.92
C MET A 1 17.81 1.47 18.60
N ASN A 2 17.45 0.19 18.45
CA ASN A 2 16.81 -0.30 17.23
C ASN A 2 15.31 0.05 17.22
N CYS A 3 14.75 0.23 16.02
CA CYS A 3 13.31 0.37 15.81
C CYS A 3 12.55 -0.80 16.44
N LYS A 4 11.49 -0.48 17.21
CA LYS A 4 10.62 -1.44 17.87
C LYS A 4 9.62 -2.12 16.92
N TRP A 5 9.56 -1.74 15.66
CA TRP A 5 8.61 -2.32 14.71
C TRP A 5 8.96 -3.78 14.40
N ILE A 6 7.97 -4.65 14.59
CA ILE A 6 7.97 -6.07 14.25
C ILE A 6 6.62 -6.33 13.58
N SER A 7 6.63 -7.09 12.48
CA SER A 7 5.41 -7.49 11.79
C SER A 7 4.50 -8.29 12.71
N LYS A 8 3.20 -7.96 12.66
CA LYS A 8 2.14 -8.70 13.35
C LYS A 8 1.80 -10.02 12.64
N ILE A 9 2.34 -10.25 11.44
CA ILE A 9 2.05 -11.40 10.57
C ILE A 9 3.21 -12.41 10.61
N ASP A 10 4.45 -11.93 10.53
CA ASP A 10 5.66 -12.76 10.62
C ASP A 10 6.64 -12.13 11.62
N GLU A 11 6.74 -12.67 12.83
CA GLU A 11 7.62 -12.17 13.88
C GLU A 11 9.12 -12.13 13.49
N ARG A 12 9.51 -12.84 12.42
CA ARG A 12 10.87 -12.79 11.86
C ARG A 12 11.10 -11.50 11.06
N LYS A 13 10.04 -10.88 10.53
CA LYS A 13 10.10 -9.61 9.79
C LYS A 13 10.08 -8.45 10.78
N LYS A 14 11.28 -7.94 11.09
CA LYS A 14 11.50 -6.82 12.01
C LYS A 14 12.36 -5.74 11.39
N CYS A 15 12.20 -4.51 11.88
CA CYS A 15 12.99 -3.39 11.42
C CYS A 15 14.37 -3.39 12.07
N HIS A 16 15.40 -3.11 11.27
CA HIS A 16 16.79 -3.00 11.73
C HIS A 16 17.33 -1.57 11.72
N ARG A 17 16.49 -0.59 11.37
CA ARG A 17 16.88 0.83 11.35
C ARG A 17 16.98 1.39 12.76
N GLU A 18 17.78 2.44 12.90
CA GLU A 18 17.91 3.15 14.17
C GLU A 18 16.60 3.88 14.52
N ALA A 19 16.28 3.85 15.81
CA ALA A 19 15.15 4.52 16.40
C ALA A 19 15.55 5.86 17.01
N ASP A 20 14.63 6.81 16.96
CA ASP A 20 14.69 8.03 17.76
C ASP A 20 14.18 7.79 19.20
N SER A 21 13.88 8.88 19.93
CA SER A 21 13.36 8.84 21.30
C SER A 21 11.96 8.19 21.42
N SER A 22 11.17 8.12 20.34
CA SER A 22 9.90 7.40 20.32
C SER A 22 10.11 5.87 20.34
N GLY A 23 11.31 5.40 19.99
CA GLY A 23 11.60 3.98 19.82
C GLY A 23 11.27 3.43 18.43
N TYR A 24 10.93 4.29 17.47
CA TYR A 24 10.69 3.92 16.08
C TYR A 24 11.64 4.66 15.14
N CYS A 25 11.94 4.04 13.99
CA CYS A 25 12.63 4.75 12.91
C CYS A 25 11.67 5.69 12.16
N ILE A 26 12.23 6.55 11.32
CA ILE A 26 11.48 7.52 10.52
C ILE A 26 10.34 6.90 9.70
N PHE A 27 10.39 5.62 9.32
CA PHE A 27 9.34 4.98 8.52
C PHE A 27 8.19 4.41 9.36
N HIS A 28 8.48 3.94 10.57
CA HIS A 28 7.52 3.26 11.46
C HIS A 28 6.94 4.19 12.53
N LYS A 29 7.48 5.40 12.67
CA LYS A 29 7.01 6.41 13.61
C LYS A 29 5.67 7.01 13.15
N GLU A 30 4.75 7.17 14.08
CA GLU A 30 3.53 7.97 13.89
C GLU A 30 3.71 9.42 14.37
N ASN A 31 2.92 10.34 13.83
CA ASN A 31 2.88 11.76 14.17
C ASN A 31 4.22 12.46 13.89
N LYS A 32 4.75 12.25 12.68
CA LYS A 32 5.99 12.87 12.21
C LYS A 32 5.82 14.39 12.08
N SER A 33 6.86 15.15 12.37
CA SER A 33 6.92 16.57 12.00
C SER A 33 7.07 16.73 10.48
N ASP A 34 6.83 17.94 9.96
CA ASP A 34 7.03 18.24 8.53
C ASP A 34 8.47 17.96 8.07
N GLU A 35 9.46 18.26 8.92
CA GLU A 35 10.88 17.94 8.67
C GLU A 35 11.13 16.43 8.57
N GLU A 36 10.49 15.65 9.45
CA GLU A 36 10.60 14.19 9.43
C GLU A 36 9.90 13.56 8.22
N ILE A 37 8.78 14.14 7.80
CA ILE A 37 8.08 13.74 6.57
C ILE A 37 8.97 14.01 5.36
N GLN A 38 9.59 15.19 5.28
CA GLN A 38 10.51 15.51 4.19
C GLN A 38 11.71 14.54 4.17
N LEU A 39 12.31 14.28 5.32
CA LEU A 39 13.42 13.33 5.45
C LEU A 39 13.03 11.91 5.03
N MET A 40 11.83 11.45 5.43
CA MET A 40 11.29 10.17 5.01
C MET A 40 11.19 10.12 3.48
N MET A 41 10.58 11.13 2.86
CA MET A 41 10.39 11.19 1.40
C MET A 41 11.72 11.22 0.65
N ASP A 42 12.69 12.02 1.09
CA ASP A 42 14.03 12.06 0.48
C ASP A 42 14.72 10.69 0.55
N THR A 43 14.54 9.98 1.66
CA THR A 43 15.10 8.64 1.84
C THR A 43 14.42 7.60 0.94
N LEU A 44 13.10 7.70 0.73
CA LEU A 44 12.37 6.82 -0.20
C LEU A 44 12.92 6.91 -1.63
N HIS A 45 13.19 8.13 -2.11
CA HIS A 45 13.73 8.36 -3.45
C HIS A 45 15.16 7.84 -3.60
N LYS A 46 15.96 7.96 -2.53
CA LYS A 46 17.38 7.56 -2.55
C LYS A 46 17.59 6.04 -2.46
N GLU A 47 16.78 5.36 -1.66
CA GLU A 47 16.97 3.94 -1.34
C GLU A 47 16.19 2.96 -2.22
N GLU A 48 15.38 3.44 -3.17
CA GLU A 48 14.60 2.61 -4.09
C GLU A 48 13.79 1.51 -3.37
N ILE A 49 13.09 1.89 -2.30
CA ILE A 49 12.45 0.94 -1.37
C ILE A 49 11.32 0.15 -2.04
N SER A 50 11.32 -1.17 -1.91
CA SER A 50 10.22 -2.03 -2.40
C SER A 50 9.38 -2.66 -1.28
N GLU A 51 9.92 -2.70 -0.07
CA GLU A 51 9.29 -3.25 1.12
C GLU A 51 8.92 -2.13 2.09
N PHE A 52 7.66 -1.76 2.09
CA PHE A 52 7.06 -0.68 2.88
C PHE A 52 6.40 -1.21 4.15
N ASN A 53 6.78 -2.39 4.62
CA ASN A 53 6.04 -3.08 5.67
C ASN A 53 5.98 -2.25 6.94
N GLY A 54 4.76 -2.00 7.42
CA GLY A 54 4.54 -1.17 8.60
C GLY A 54 4.72 0.33 8.41
N PHE A 55 5.05 0.81 7.21
CA PHE A 55 5.34 2.23 6.99
C PHE A 55 4.11 3.08 7.26
N VAL A 56 4.33 4.21 7.91
CA VAL A 56 3.29 5.19 8.20
C VAL A 56 3.48 6.39 7.28
N PHE A 57 2.49 6.68 6.45
CA PHE A 57 2.45 7.87 5.61
C PHE A 57 1.50 8.90 6.22
N GLU A 58 2.06 10.00 6.74
CA GLU A 58 1.28 11.08 7.36
C GLU A 58 0.58 11.96 6.31
N ASN A 59 1.27 12.24 5.19
CA ASN A 59 0.79 13.07 4.09
C ASN A 59 0.28 12.23 2.91
N GLU A 60 -0.27 12.92 1.89
CA GLU A 60 -0.69 12.26 0.66
C GLU A 60 0.46 11.43 0.07
N PHE A 61 0.14 10.20 -0.33
CA PHE A 61 1.09 9.34 -1.04
C PHE A 61 0.79 9.40 -2.54
N ASN A 62 1.77 9.78 -3.36
CA ASN A 62 1.66 9.74 -4.81
C ASN A 62 2.61 8.70 -5.40
N ALA A 63 2.03 7.64 -5.98
CA ALA A 63 2.78 6.54 -6.55
C ALA A 63 3.67 6.96 -7.73
N GLU A 64 3.24 7.91 -8.57
CA GLU A 64 4.04 8.37 -9.71
C GLU A 64 5.27 9.17 -9.29
N GLU A 65 5.19 9.86 -8.14
CA GLU A 65 6.31 10.64 -7.59
C GLU A 65 7.30 9.73 -6.84
N ILE A 66 6.78 8.83 -5.99
CA ILE A 66 7.60 8.03 -5.08
C ILE A 66 8.19 6.81 -5.79
N LEU A 67 7.41 6.13 -6.65
CA LEU A 67 7.80 4.85 -7.25
C LEU A 67 8.37 5.05 -8.66
N THR A 68 9.43 5.85 -8.75
CA THR A 68 10.11 6.25 -10.01
C THR A 68 11.22 5.30 -10.45
N TYR A 69 11.49 4.25 -9.68
CA TYR A 69 12.54 3.25 -9.91
C TYR A 69 11.96 1.87 -10.25
N ASN A 70 12.84 0.96 -10.68
CA ASN A 70 12.47 -0.43 -10.93
C ASN A 70 12.47 -1.22 -9.63
N TYR A 71 11.37 -1.90 -9.34
CA TYR A 71 11.24 -2.79 -8.18
C TYR A 71 10.92 -4.22 -8.65
N LYS A 72 11.16 -5.20 -7.78
CA LYS A 72 10.79 -6.62 -8.02
C LYS A 72 9.43 -6.98 -7.43
N ILE A 73 9.02 -6.26 -6.41
CA ILE A 73 7.75 -6.38 -5.69
C ILE A 73 7.45 -5.02 -5.04
N LEU A 74 6.19 -4.75 -4.74
CA LEU A 74 5.80 -3.69 -3.81
C LEU A 74 5.01 -4.33 -2.68
N ASP A 75 5.55 -4.27 -1.48
CA ASP A 75 4.92 -4.85 -0.30
C ASP A 75 4.57 -3.74 0.69
N PHE A 76 3.30 -3.36 0.72
CA PHE A 76 2.73 -2.40 1.66
C PHE A 76 2.07 -3.08 2.86
N SER A 77 2.45 -4.34 3.16
CA SER A 77 1.76 -5.05 4.23
C SER A 77 1.93 -4.32 5.57
N GLU A 78 0.83 -4.15 6.31
CA GLU A 78 0.78 -3.40 7.57
C GLU A 78 1.11 -1.91 7.46
N SER A 79 1.23 -1.34 6.25
CA SER A 79 1.38 0.10 6.08
C SER A 79 0.10 0.84 6.45
N ILE A 80 0.25 2.10 6.87
CA ILE A 80 -0.85 2.99 7.25
C ILE A 80 -0.77 4.25 6.39
N PHE A 81 -1.81 4.51 5.60
CA PHE A 81 -1.99 5.76 4.87
C PHE A 81 -3.00 6.62 5.63
N LYS A 82 -2.51 7.67 6.30
CA LYS A 82 -3.36 8.57 7.11
C LYS A 82 -4.13 9.57 6.25
N GLN A 83 -3.53 10.00 5.14
CA GLN A 83 -4.13 10.83 4.12
C GLN A 83 -4.29 10.05 2.81
N LYS A 84 -4.79 10.75 1.78
CA LYS A 84 -5.09 10.18 0.48
C LYS A 84 -3.90 9.44 -0.15
N ALA A 85 -4.16 8.22 -0.62
CA ALA A 85 -3.19 7.42 -1.36
C ALA A 85 -3.56 7.37 -2.85
N ASN A 86 -2.76 8.05 -3.68
CA ASN A 86 -3.01 8.21 -5.10
C ASN A 86 -2.18 7.23 -5.93
N PHE A 87 -2.84 6.20 -6.46
CA PHE A 87 -2.30 5.27 -7.45
C PHE A 87 -2.94 5.45 -8.83
N LYS A 88 -3.77 6.49 -9.03
CA LYS A 88 -4.58 6.67 -10.23
C LYS A 88 -3.74 6.54 -11.50
N LYS A 89 -4.16 5.69 -12.44
CA LYS A 89 -3.48 5.36 -13.71
C LYS A 89 -2.07 4.75 -13.58
N TYR A 90 -1.59 4.47 -12.37
CA TYR A 90 -0.30 3.83 -12.17
C TYR A 90 -0.29 2.41 -12.74
N ILE A 91 0.85 2.02 -13.33
CA ILE A 91 1.05 0.69 -13.92
C ILE A 91 1.94 -0.11 -12.97
N PHE A 92 1.34 -1.01 -12.22
CA PHE A 92 2.05 -1.96 -11.39
C PHE A 92 2.66 -3.05 -12.27
N LYS A 93 3.95 -2.92 -12.56
CA LYS A 93 4.70 -3.87 -13.40
C LYS A 93 5.00 -5.19 -12.69
N LYS A 94 4.98 -5.19 -11.36
CA LYS A 94 5.29 -6.34 -10.50
C LYS A 94 4.22 -6.56 -9.45
N ASN A 95 4.32 -7.71 -8.78
CA ASN A 95 3.48 -8.07 -7.65
C ASN A 95 3.32 -6.92 -6.66
N ILE A 96 2.08 -6.72 -6.21
CA ILE A 96 1.70 -5.70 -5.24
C ILE A 96 0.88 -6.33 -4.12
N ILE A 97 1.27 -6.04 -2.87
CA ILE A 97 0.67 -6.63 -1.68
C ILE A 97 0.21 -5.50 -0.76
N PHE A 98 -1.07 -5.51 -0.40
CA PHE A 98 -1.70 -4.57 0.54
C PHE A 98 -2.26 -5.28 1.80
N ASN A 99 -1.57 -6.34 2.23
CA ASN A 99 -2.08 -7.20 3.29
C ASN A 99 -2.03 -6.48 4.64
N TYR A 100 -3.14 -6.42 5.37
CA TYR A 100 -3.24 -5.65 6.62
C TYR A 100 -2.94 -4.14 6.46
N THR A 101 -2.95 -3.61 5.23
CA THR A 101 -2.78 -2.17 4.99
C THR A 101 -4.04 -1.42 5.43
N GLU A 102 -3.86 -0.26 6.06
CA GLU A 102 -4.93 0.65 6.44
C GLU A 102 -4.94 1.89 5.54
N PHE A 103 -6.00 2.08 4.76
CA PHE A 103 -6.29 3.33 4.07
C PHE A 103 -7.29 4.13 4.91
N ARG A 104 -6.79 5.02 5.78
CA ARG A 104 -7.64 5.80 6.71
C ARG A 104 -8.40 6.93 6.00
N ASP A 105 -7.87 7.38 4.87
CA ASP A 105 -8.50 8.32 3.94
C ASP A 105 -8.66 7.69 2.55
N LYS A 106 -9.05 8.50 1.56
CA LYS A 106 -9.38 8.05 0.20
C LYS A 106 -8.18 7.42 -0.51
N VAL A 107 -8.37 6.23 -1.06
CA VAL A 107 -7.43 5.62 -2.01
C VAL A 107 -7.99 5.70 -3.42
N LEU A 108 -7.13 5.96 -4.41
CA LEU A 108 -7.49 6.08 -5.81
C LEU A 108 -6.77 5.04 -6.64
N PHE A 109 -7.50 4.04 -7.15
CA PHE A 109 -6.99 3.08 -8.13
C PHE A 109 -7.52 3.33 -9.55
N ASN A 110 -8.28 4.40 -9.79
CA ASN A 110 -8.93 4.64 -11.07
C ASN A 110 -7.97 4.51 -12.26
N GLY A 111 -8.26 3.61 -13.19
CA GLY A 111 -7.45 3.38 -14.38
C GLY A 111 -6.12 2.67 -14.14
N CYS A 112 -5.82 2.15 -12.94
CA CYS A 112 -4.61 1.35 -12.70
C CYS A 112 -4.55 0.14 -13.61
N VAL A 113 -3.32 -0.30 -13.88
CA VAL A 113 -3.05 -1.57 -14.57
C VAL A 113 -2.15 -2.44 -13.70
N PHE A 114 -2.63 -3.64 -13.36
CA PHE A 114 -1.88 -4.64 -12.61
C PHE A 114 -1.40 -5.72 -13.57
N LEU A 115 -0.08 -5.79 -13.81
CA LEU A 115 0.52 -6.74 -14.76
C LEU A 115 0.90 -8.08 -14.13
N GLU A 116 1.06 -8.11 -12.81
CA GLU A 116 1.29 -9.33 -12.03
C GLU A 116 0.26 -9.41 -10.88
N ASN A 117 0.54 -10.19 -9.82
CA ASN A 117 -0.44 -10.49 -8.79
C ASN A 117 -0.74 -9.26 -7.92
N CYS A 118 -1.99 -9.17 -7.48
CA CYS A 118 -2.47 -8.15 -6.55
C CYS A 118 -3.20 -8.81 -5.38
N ASP A 119 -2.75 -8.55 -4.16
CA ASP A 119 -3.33 -9.12 -2.94
C ASP A 119 -3.86 -8.02 -2.00
N PHE A 120 -5.13 -8.16 -1.64
CA PHE A 120 -5.81 -7.44 -0.58
C PHE A 120 -6.30 -8.45 0.46
N ASN A 121 -5.43 -8.82 1.40
CA ASN A 121 -5.80 -9.70 2.51
C ASN A 121 -5.87 -8.90 3.81
N ARG A 122 -7.06 -8.83 4.43
CA ARG A 122 -7.30 -8.03 5.65
C ARG A 122 -6.96 -6.56 5.52
N THR A 123 -6.98 -6.04 4.29
CA THR A 123 -6.90 -4.59 4.04
C THR A 123 -8.12 -3.90 4.64
N ILE A 124 -7.92 -2.72 5.20
CA ILE A 124 -8.99 -1.89 5.75
C ILE A 124 -9.08 -0.62 4.92
N PHE A 125 -10.22 -0.43 4.25
CA PHE A 125 -10.54 0.81 3.58
C PHE A 125 -11.32 1.74 4.51
N SER A 126 -11.26 3.04 4.26
CA SER A 126 -12.05 4.02 4.99
C SER A 126 -13.53 3.89 4.64
N LYS A 127 -14.38 3.72 5.67
CA LYS A 127 -15.84 3.60 5.54
C LYS A 127 -16.50 4.78 4.82
N HIS A 128 -15.84 5.94 4.79
CA HIS A 128 -16.37 7.16 4.17
C HIS A 128 -16.42 7.07 2.64
N TYR A 129 -15.60 6.22 2.02
CA TYR A 129 -15.43 6.17 0.56
C TYR A 129 -15.88 4.84 -0.06
N ILE A 130 -16.64 4.02 0.65
CA ILE A 130 -17.11 2.71 0.14
C ILE A 130 -17.97 2.83 -1.12
N ASN A 131 -18.67 3.96 -1.27
CA ASN A 131 -19.53 4.27 -2.41
C ASN A 131 -18.79 4.98 -3.55
N ASP A 132 -17.50 5.27 -3.38
CA ASP A 132 -16.71 5.89 -4.43
C ASP A 132 -16.30 4.84 -5.46
N ARG A 133 -16.14 5.28 -6.71
CA ARG A 133 -15.70 4.41 -7.81
C ARG A 133 -14.18 4.23 -7.79
N ILE A 134 -13.63 3.70 -6.69
CA ILE A 134 -12.18 3.60 -6.49
C ILE A 134 -11.51 2.73 -7.57
N PHE A 135 -12.21 1.69 -8.03
CA PHE A 135 -11.70 0.74 -9.03
C PHE A 135 -12.15 1.02 -10.47
N GLU A 136 -12.68 2.22 -10.76
CA GLU A 136 -13.18 2.52 -12.11
C GLU A 136 -12.08 2.36 -13.17
N LYS A 137 -12.36 1.57 -14.22
CA LYS A 137 -11.45 1.31 -15.34
C LYS A 137 -10.14 0.62 -14.93
N VAL A 138 -10.07 0.01 -13.75
CA VAL A 138 -8.92 -0.81 -13.35
C VAL A 138 -8.81 -2.03 -14.24
N LYS A 139 -7.58 -2.37 -14.64
CA LYS A 139 -7.27 -3.54 -15.45
C LYS A 139 -6.39 -4.52 -14.68
N PHE A 140 -6.94 -5.68 -14.33
CA PHE A 140 -6.13 -6.79 -13.84
C PHE A 140 -5.74 -7.68 -15.01
N LYS A 141 -4.45 -7.65 -15.35
CA LYS A 141 -3.86 -8.48 -16.40
C LYS A 141 -2.96 -9.59 -15.86
N GLY A 142 -2.58 -9.49 -14.59
CA GLY A 142 -1.81 -10.51 -13.91
C GLY A 142 -2.60 -11.79 -13.64
N PRO A 143 -1.90 -12.85 -13.19
CA PRO A 143 -2.50 -14.15 -12.90
C PRO A 143 -3.58 -14.09 -11.82
N ASP A 144 -3.31 -13.43 -10.69
CA ASP A 144 -4.20 -13.46 -9.53
C ASP A 144 -4.56 -12.06 -9.02
N LEU A 145 -5.87 -11.84 -8.81
CA LEU A 145 -6.40 -10.85 -7.88
C LEU A 145 -7.01 -11.59 -6.68
N VAL A 146 -6.45 -11.36 -5.49
CA VAL A 146 -6.95 -11.92 -4.24
C VAL A 146 -7.52 -10.80 -3.38
N VAL A 147 -8.77 -10.97 -2.95
CA VAL A 147 -9.46 -10.10 -2.00
C VAL A 147 -10.04 -10.99 -0.91
N ASN A 148 -9.47 -10.93 0.29
CA ASN A 148 -9.84 -11.81 1.40
C ASN A 148 -9.94 -11.05 2.72
N LYS A 149 -11.06 -11.19 3.44
CA LYS A 149 -11.26 -10.57 4.77
C LYS A 149 -11.08 -9.06 4.78
N VAL A 150 -11.43 -8.40 3.67
CA VAL A 150 -11.25 -6.95 3.52
C VAL A 150 -12.39 -6.21 4.21
N GLU A 151 -12.06 -5.18 4.98
CA GLU A 151 -13.04 -4.34 5.67
C GLU A 151 -13.37 -3.09 4.86
N ASN A 152 -14.65 -2.72 4.81
CA ASN A 152 -15.18 -1.57 4.06
C ASN A 152 -14.81 -1.60 2.56
N PHE A 153 -14.86 -2.78 1.94
CA PHE A 153 -14.39 -2.92 0.57
C PHE A 153 -15.18 -2.03 -0.41
N PRO A 154 -14.51 -1.14 -1.19
CA PRO A 154 -15.19 -0.22 -2.09
C PRO A 154 -15.87 -0.91 -3.26
N ARG A 155 -16.78 -0.20 -3.94
CA ARG A 155 -17.43 -0.72 -5.15
C ARG A 155 -16.42 -1.09 -6.25
N MET A 156 -16.64 -2.24 -6.86
CA MET A 156 -15.84 -2.81 -7.96
C MET A 156 -16.32 -2.37 -9.35
N ASP A 157 -16.74 -1.11 -9.50
CA ASP A 157 -17.34 -0.63 -10.75
C ASP A 157 -16.32 -0.58 -11.89
N GLY A 158 -16.65 -1.14 -13.05
CA GLY A 158 -15.88 -0.95 -14.28
C GLY A 158 -14.48 -1.59 -14.27
N ILE A 159 -14.27 -2.62 -13.45
CA ILE A 159 -13.06 -3.43 -13.47
C ILE A 159 -13.04 -4.32 -14.73
N ILE A 160 -11.87 -4.44 -15.34
CA ILE A 160 -11.61 -5.24 -16.52
C ILE A 160 -10.59 -6.32 -16.17
N PHE A 161 -10.94 -7.58 -16.40
CA PHE A 161 -10.05 -8.71 -16.22
C PHE A 161 -9.51 -9.19 -17.56
N SER A 162 -8.27 -9.65 -17.59
CA SER A 162 -7.78 -10.45 -18.72
C SER A 162 -8.37 -11.87 -18.67
N MET A 163 -8.36 -12.57 -19.81
CA MET A 163 -8.93 -13.93 -19.92
C MET A 163 -8.32 -14.94 -18.94
N CYS A 164 -7.09 -14.71 -18.49
CA CYS A 164 -6.35 -15.62 -17.63
C CYS A 164 -6.29 -15.15 -16.16
N THR A 165 -6.92 -14.01 -15.83
CA THR A 165 -6.90 -13.51 -14.46
C THR A 165 -7.88 -14.28 -13.59
N LYS A 166 -7.34 -14.96 -12.59
CA LYS A 166 -8.11 -15.59 -11.52
C LYS A 166 -8.46 -14.54 -10.47
N PHE A 167 -9.76 -14.39 -10.23
CA PHE A 167 -10.28 -13.52 -9.18
C PHE A 167 -10.77 -14.38 -8.00
N VAL A 168 -10.20 -14.12 -6.81
CA VAL A 168 -10.60 -14.78 -5.57
C VAL A 168 -11.19 -13.74 -4.62
N LEU A 169 -12.49 -13.85 -4.36
CA LEU A 169 -13.21 -13.00 -3.39
C LEU A 169 -13.70 -13.85 -2.21
N LYS A 170 -13.27 -13.53 -0.99
CA LYS A 170 -13.60 -14.31 0.22
C LYS A 170 -13.82 -13.40 1.43
N ASN A 171 -14.91 -13.60 2.17
CA ASN A 171 -15.16 -12.92 3.45
C ASN A 171 -15.07 -11.38 3.33
N VAL A 172 -15.82 -10.78 2.42
CA VAL A 172 -15.79 -9.34 2.13
C VAL A 172 -17.18 -8.74 2.34
#